data_AF-A0A450V780-F1
#
_entry.id   AF-A0A450V780-F1
#
_cell.length_a   1.000
_cell.length_b   1.000
_cell.length_c   1.000
_cell.angle_alpha   90.00
_cell.angle_beta   90.00
_cell.angle_gamma   90.00
#
_symmetry.space_group_name_H-M   'P 1'
#
loop_
_entity.id
_entity.type
_entity.pdbx_description
1 polymer ?
#
loop_
_entity_poly.entity_id
_entity_poly.type
_entity_poly.pdbx_seq_one_letter_code
_entity_poly.pdbx_strand_id
1 'polypeptide(L)' 'MYAHRMETTIDKTGAVTLDALPFTPGDEVEIIILKRETAGVSGQPSLSFARIAEAFRGKIKQAPADLSTNPVYFEGFGE' A
#
# COMPACT_ATOMS: atom_id res chain seq x y z
N MET A 1 -18.26 -8.54 -13.76
CA MET A 1 -16.90 -8.37 -14.30
C MET A 1 -15.89 -8.65 -13.20
N TYR A 2 -14.77 -9.31 -13.50
CA TYR A 2 -13.66 -9.57 -12.58
C TYR A 2 -12.38 -9.03 -13.21
N ALA A 3 -11.56 -8.33 -12.43
CA ALA A 3 -10.34 -7.70 -12.93
C ALA A 3 -9.15 -8.67 -12.83
N HIS A 4 -8.46 -8.88 -13.94
CA HIS A 4 -7.19 -9.60 -13.96
C HIS A 4 -6.03 -8.61 -14.15
N ARG A 5 -5.03 -8.65 -13.26
CA ARG A 5 -3.86 -7.78 -13.32
C ARG A 5 -2.68 -8.54 -13.90
N MET A 6 -2.09 -7.99 -14.97
CA MET A 6 -0.81 -8.41 -15.52
C MET A 6 0.17 -7.24 -15.50
N GLU A 7 1.44 -7.52 -15.23
CA GLU A 7 2.52 -6.53 -15.32
C GLU A 7 3.41 -6.86 -16.51
N THR A 8 3.57 -5.89 -17.41
CA THR A 8 4.45 -6.04 -18.57
C THR A 8 5.08 -4.69 -18.93
N THR A 9 6.10 -4.73 -19.77
CA THR A 9 6.80 -3.54 -20.27
C THR A 9 6.42 -3.33 -21.73
N ILE A 10 6.23 -2.06 -22.13
CA ILE A 10 6.03 -1.72 -23.53
C ILE A 10 7.33 -2.01 -24.28
N ASP A 11 7.25 -2.74 -25.39
CA ASP A 11 8.43 -3.09 -26.17
C ASP A 11 8.99 -1.88 -26.94
N LYS A 12 10.12 -2.08 -27.64
CA LYS A 12 10.79 -1.01 -28.41
C LYS A 12 9.95 -0.47 -29.57
N THR A 13 8.95 -1.23 -30.03
CA THR A 13 8.04 -0.84 -31.11
C THR A 13 6.83 -0.08 -30.59
N GLY A 14 6.66 0.01 -29.26
CA GLY A 14 5.50 0.62 -28.62
C GLY A 14 4.33 -0.35 -28.46
N ALA A 15 4.52 -1.64 -28.75
CA ALA A 15 3.48 -2.66 -28.66
C ALA A 15 3.44 -3.33 -27.28
N VAL A 16 2.25 -3.82 -26.93
CA VAL A 16 2.00 -4.69 -25.78
C VAL A 16 1.20 -5.88 -26.27
N THR A 17 1.75 -7.08 -26.12
CA THR A 17 1.08 -8.33 -26.46
C THR A 17 0.46 -8.94 -25.21
N LEU A 18 -0.80 -9.36 -25.30
CA LEU A 18 -1.59 -9.92 -24.19
C LEU A 18 -1.88 -11.41 -24.45
N ASP A 19 -0.93 -12.29 -24.12
CA ASP A 19 -0.98 -13.69 -24.56
C ASP A 19 -1.56 -14.67 -23.52
N ALA A 20 -1.75 -14.23 -22.27
CA ALA A 20 -2.07 -15.09 -21.13
C ALA A 20 -3.27 -14.60 -20.31
N LEU A 21 -4.25 -13.98 -20.97
CA LEU A 21 -5.47 -13.55 -20.28
C LEU A 21 -6.31 -14.78 -19.88
N PRO A 22 -6.81 -14.88 -18.64
CA PRO A 22 -7.63 -15.99 -18.17
C PRO A 22 -9.09 -15.85 -18.63
N PHE A 23 -9.31 -15.51 -19.90
CA PHE A 23 -10.62 -15.29 -20.51
C PHE A 23 -10.81 -16.24 -21.70
N THR A 24 -12.06 -16.52 -22.03
CA THR A 24 -12.44 -17.45 -23.10
C THR A 24 -12.70 -16.68 -24.39
N PRO A 25 -12.46 -17.28 -25.58
CA PRO A 25 -12.87 -16.67 -26.84
C PRO A 25 -14.37 -16.31 -26.83
N GLY A 26 -14.68 -15.04 -27.12
CA GLY A 26 -16.05 -14.52 -27.14
C GLY A 26 -16.46 -13.75 -25.88
N ASP A 27 -15.65 -13.76 -24.83
CA ASP A 27 -15.90 -12.95 -23.64
C ASP A 27 -15.74 -11.45 -23.95
N GLU A 28 -16.72 -10.65 -23.54
CA GLU A 28 -16.57 -9.19 -23.53
C GLU A 28 -15.68 -8.77 -22.36
N VAL A 29 -14.57 -8.11 -22.67
CA VAL A 29 -13.57 -7.67 -21.68
C VAL A 29 -13.29 -6.18 -21.81
N GLU A 30 -13.00 -5.55 -20.68
CA GLU A 30 -12.52 -4.18 -20.59
C GLU A 30 -11.04 -4.17 -20.19
N ILE A 31 -10.22 -3.36 -20.86
CA ILE A 31 -8.77 -3.28 -20.63
C ILE A 31 -8.42 -1.90 -20.08
N ILE A 32 -7.76 -1.87 -18.91
CA ILE A 32 -7.24 -0.65 -18.29
C ILE A 32 -5.71 -0.72 -18.28
N ILE A 33 -5.05 0.25 -18.91
CA ILE A 33 -3.58 0.34 -18.97
C ILE A 33 -3.12 1.44 -18.02
N LEU A 34 -2.25 1.09 -17.07
CA LEU A 34 -1.68 2.01 -16.11
C LEU A 34 -0.16 2.12 -16.32
N LYS A 35 0.33 3.33 -16.55
CA LYS A 35 1.78 3.58 -16.54
C LYS A 35 2.28 3.44 -15.11
N ARG A 36 3.20 2.50 -14.88
CA ARG A 36 3.89 2.41 -13.59
C ARG A 36 4.80 3.62 -13.44
N GLU A 37 4.45 4.49 -12.52
CA GLU A 37 5.46 5.37 -11.95
C GLU A 37 6.37 4.46 -11.13
N THR A 38 7.63 4.30 -11.56
CA THR A 38 8.67 4.00 -10.56
C THR A 38 8.51 5.12 -9.58
N ALA A 39 8.06 4.82 -8.36
CA ALA A 39 8.18 5.77 -7.28
C ALA A 39 9.65 6.18 -7.33
N GLY A 40 9.92 7.39 -7.84
CA GLY A 40 11.02 8.14 -7.32
C GLY A 40 10.71 8.08 -5.85
N VAL A 41 11.46 7.26 -5.12
CA VAL A 41 11.49 7.31 -3.68
C VAL A 41 11.91 8.75 -3.47
N SER A 42 10.94 9.65 -3.39
CA SER A 42 11.15 11.01 -2.95
C SER A 42 11.78 10.75 -1.61
N GLY A 43 13.05 11.13 -1.52
CA GLY A 43 13.94 10.71 -0.45
C GLY A 43 13.53 11.34 0.85
N GLN A 44 12.37 10.99 1.39
CA GLN A 44 12.21 10.91 2.81
C GLN A 44 13.08 9.73 3.20
N PRO A 45 14.23 9.97 3.86
CA PRO A 45 14.97 8.87 4.44
C PRO A 45 13.95 8.12 5.29
N SER A 46 13.79 6.82 5.01
CA SER A 46 13.05 5.94 5.89
C SER A 46 13.77 6.01 7.22
N LEU A 47 13.38 6.94 8.09
CA LEU A 47 13.84 6.97 9.45
C LEU A 47 13.40 5.62 9.99
N SER A 48 14.37 4.77 10.33
CA SER A 48 14.08 3.48 10.91
C SER A 48 13.11 3.70 12.07
N PHE A 49 12.21 2.74 12.30
CA PHE A 49 11.28 2.79 13.41
C PHE A 49 11.98 3.18 14.72
N ALA A 50 13.20 2.68 14.95
CA ALA A 50 14.05 3.04 16.07
C ALA A 50 14.37 4.55 16.15
N ARG A 51 14.69 5.20 15.03
CA ARG A 51 15.01 6.63 14.98
C ARG A 51 13.78 7.52 15.19
N ILE A 52 12.60 7.08 14.72
CA ILE A 52 11.34 7.74 15.04
C ILE A 52 11.01 7.56 16.52
N ALA A 53 11.13 6.34 17.06
CA ALA A 53 10.82 6.04 18.45
C ALA A 53 11.66 6.86 19.45
N GLU A 54 12.94 7.13 19.16
CA GLU A 54 13.77 8.01 20.00
C GLU A 54 13.20 9.44 20.12
N ALA A 55 12.56 9.99 19.08
CA ALA A 55 11.94 11.33 19.15
C ALA A 55 10.72 11.37 20.10
N PHE A 56 10.07 10.22 20.32
CA PHE A 56 8.91 10.08 21.21
C PHE A 56 9.29 9.59 22.61
N ARG A 57 10.55 9.19 22.83
CA ARG A 57 11.05 8.71 24.12
C ARG A 57 10.87 9.80 25.19
N GLY A 58 10.13 9.49 26.25
CA GLY A 58 9.87 10.41 27.35
C GLY A 58 8.94 11.59 27.03
N LYS A 59 8.33 11.64 25.84
CA LYS A 59 7.29 12.63 25.51
C LYS A 59 5.97 12.33 26.20
N ILE A 60 5.72 11.07 26.54
CA ILE A 60 4.58 10.65 27.35
C ILE A 60 4.96 10.86 28.83
N LYS A 61 4.77 12.08 29.32
CA LYS A 61 5.15 12.49 30.68
C LYS A 61 4.08 12.17 31.74
N GLN A 62 2.87 11.83 31.31
CA GLN A 62 1.70 11.58 32.16
C GLN A 62 0.90 10.37 31.68
N ALA A 63 1.56 9.38 31.08
CA ALA A 63 0.89 8.10 30.89
C ALA A 63 0.53 7.55 32.26
N PRO A 64 -0.73 7.09 32.47
CA PRO A 64 -1.01 6.27 33.62
C PRO A 64 -0.07 5.04 33.57
N ALA A 65 0.37 4.59 34.76
CA ALA A 65 1.29 3.46 34.88
C ALA A 65 0.75 2.19 34.19
N ASP A 66 -0.57 2.14 34.02
CA ASP A 66 -1.28 1.12 33.30
C ASP A 66 -2.17 1.76 32.23
N LEU A 67 -1.85 1.50 30.97
CA LEU A 67 -2.65 1.93 29.82
C LEU A 67 -3.80 0.95 29.54
N SER A 68 -3.76 -0.27 30.10
CA SER A 68 -4.82 -1.28 29.95
C SER A 68 -6.08 -0.98 30.76
N THR A 69 -6.03 0.05 31.62
CA THR A 69 -7.16 0.52 32.42
C THR A 69 -7.64 1.91 32.03
N ASN A 70 -7.06 2.53 31.00
CA ASN A 70 -7.48 3.86 30.57
C ASN A 70 -8.75 3.75 29.69
N PRO A 71 -9.92 4.18 30.18
CA PRO A 71 -11.21 3.97 29.51
C PRO A 71 -11.28 4.66 28.15
N VAL A 72 -10.51 5.73 27.93
CA VAL A 72 -10.44 6.46 26.66
C VAL A 72 -9.87 5.58 25.53
N TYR A 73 -9.01 4.60 25.83
CA TYR A 73 -8.46 3.69 24.81
C TYR A 73 -9.44 2.61 24.35
N PHE A 74 -10.49 2.34 25.13
CA PHE A 74 -11.49 1.30 24.82
C PHE A 74 -12.76 1.87 24.19
N GLU A 75 -12.91 3.19 24.17
CA GLU A 75 -14.04 3.83 23.51
C GLU A 75 -13.96 3.59 21.98
N GLY A 76 -14.92 2.85 21.44
CA GLY A 76 -14.97 2.45 20.02
C GLY A 76 -14.07 1.27 19.63
N PHE A 77 -13.41 0.59 20.58
CA PHE A 77 -12.62 -0.61 20.26
C PHE A 77 -13.55 -1.82 20.04
N GLY A 78 -13.71 -2.22 18.78
CA GLY A 78 -14.54 -3.37 18.40
C GLY A 78 -15.95 -3.03 17.90
N GLU A 79 -16.24 -1.75 17.66
CA GLU A 79 -17.32 -1.33 16.74
C GLU A 79 -16.92 -1.49 15.27
#